data_AF-A0A969F1J5-F1
#
_entry.id   AF-A0A969F1J5-F1
#
_cell.length_a   1.000
_cell.length_b   1.000
_cell.length_c   1.000
_cell.angle_alpha   90.00
_cell.angle_beta   90.00
_cell.angle_gamma   90.00
#
_symmetry.space_group_name_H-M   'P 1'
#
loop_
_entity.id
_entity.type
_entity.pdbx_description
1 polymer ?
#
loop_
_entity_poly.entity_id
_entity_poly.type
_entity_poly.pdbx_seq_one_letter_code
_entity_poly.pdbx_strand_id
1 'polypeptide(L)'
;MDTRSKECDITSIVADARTQTRHDSRRELIGQGIANIASGFGGGLPGAGATVRTLVNIGAGGRTRLSGMTHALVILLVVAVAGGLAAWIPLAALSGVLFVTAVGMVDKYSLQLFKRRKVRDEFAVMIAVTVITVAVDLIMAVGVGCAIAAILFVRQQIAQPVIHRRLRGDQLASRSLRSRADLATLQATGASTLVYELRGSLFFGTTDAFAQTIEADLSAADHFIFDFAHVRDLDLSGAQVLAALVGRIKEAGNDVSLSGLRELEHHTPFSVHEMLRELGVLALVGSDHVFTTLDRALEASEEHRLRGMATSGEPLDLPQFDAFSELDASELSQFQAHLVPTVVPRGAVLFDIEDPVGNLVLVRRGKLELIRRVDDHEQRLTALTPGSIIGTGALLRSQDSRVTGRVRAATDTDVFLISRAFLEDAQANHPEALAHLQRGLLHCAMEQIDLLMLEVLQLER
;
A
#
# COMPACT_ATOMS: atom_id res chain seq x y z
N MET A 1 7.83 15.69 2.41
CA MET A 1 9.16 16.23 2.77
C MET A 1 8.98 17.71 3.07
N ASP A 2 9.10 18.13 4.33
CA ASP A 2 9.03 19.55 4.72
C ASP A 2 10.20 19.84 5.66
N THR A 3 11.37 20.08 5.09
CA THR A 3 12.56 20.53 5.80
C THR A 3 12.58 22.05 5.75
N ARG A 4 11.93 22.71 6.72
CA ARG A 4 11.96 24.15 6.92
C ARG A 4 12.80 24.52 8.14
N SER A 5 13.36 25.73 8.09
CA SER A 5 14.38 26.25 8.98
C SER A 5 13.96 26.19 10.46
N LYS A 6 14.74 25.48 11.28
CA LYS A 6 14.28 24.92 12.55
C LYS A 6 14.00 25.94 13.66
N GLU A 7 14.68 27.09 13.74
CA GLU A 7 14.56 27.96 14.93
C GLU A 7 13.36 28.91 14.90
N CYS A 8 13.06 29.49 13.74
CA CYS A 8 11.96 30.45 13.60
C CYS A 8 10.60 29.76 13.52
N ASP A 9 10.58 28.53 13.01
CA ASP A 9 9.41 27.67 13.05
C ASP A 9 9.11 27.25 14.49
N ILE A 10 10.10 26.99 15.37
CA ILE A 10 9.82 26.64 16.77
C ILE A 10 9.15 27.80 17.52
N THR A 11 9.65 29.04 17.37
CA THR A 11 9.01 30.21 18.01
C THR A 11 7.57 30.39 17.51
N SER A 12 7.36 30.27 16.20
CA SER A 12 6.06 30.45 15.56
C SER A 12 5.08 29.33 15.91
N ILE A 13 5.53 28.07 15.97
CA ILE A 13 4.74 26.92 16.43
C ILE A 13 4.31 27.09 17.88
N VAL A 14 5.21 27.55 18.75
CA VAL A 14 4.89 27.80 20.16
C VAL A 14 3.88 28.96 20.30
N ALA A 15 4.03 30.02 19.50
CA ALA A 15 3.08 31.13 19.46
C ALA A 15 1.70 30.70 18.91
N ASP A 16 1.68 29.94 17.82
CA ASP A 16 0.49 29.35 17.20
C ASP A 16 -0.29 28.49 18.20
N ALA A 17 0.41 27.62 18.93
CA ALA A 17 -0.21 26.77 19.96
C ALA A 17 -0.86 27.59 21.09
N ARG A 18 -0.25 28.73 21.47
CA ARG A 18 -0.78 29.62 22.52
C ARG A 18 -1.88 30.56 22.04
N THR A 19 -1.90 30.89 20.76
CA THR A 19 -2.87 31.82 20.15
C THR A 19 -3.97 31.11 19.37
N GLN A 20 -3.88 29.78 19.22
CA GLN A 20 -4.76 28.95 18.39
C GLN A 20 -4.82 29.41 16.93
N THR A 21 -3.67 29.84 16.39
CA THR A 21 -3.55 30.27 15.00
C THR A 21 -2.59 29.37 14.22
N ARG A 22 -2.45 29.64 12.91
CA ARG A 22 -1.45 29.00 12.06
C ARG A 22 -0.67 30.06 11.29
N HIS A 23 0.63 30.05 11.42
CA HIS A 23 1.52 30.86 10.61
C HIS A 23 1.80 30.21 9.24
N ASP A 24 2.30 31.03 8.31
CA ASP A 24 2.84 30.56 7.02
C ASP A 24 4.37 30.66 7.10
N SER A 25 5.06 29.53 7.20
CA SER A 25 6.51 29.49 7.36
C SER A 25 7.26 30.14 6.18
N ARG A 26 6.69 30.12 4.96
CA ARG A 26 7.33 30.77 3.80
C ARG A 26 7.32 32.29 3.99
N ARG A 27 6.21 32.84 4.46
CA ARG A 27 6.09 34.28 4.75
C ARG A 27 7.00 34.69 5.91
N GLU A 28 7.10 33.86 6.94
CA GLU A 28 8.00 34.12 8.08
C GLU A 28 9.47 34.18 7.63
N LEU A 29 9.92 33.19 6.84
CA LEU A 29 11.29 33.14 6.32
C LEU A 29 11.62 34.34 5.43
N ILE A 30 10.70 34.73 4.53
CA ILE A 30 10.88 35.91 3.68
C ILE A 30 10.94 37.17 4.55
N GLY A 31 10.05 37.30 5.54
CA GLY A 31 10.01 38.44 6.46
C GLY A 31 11.32 38.61 7.23
N GLN A 32 11.88 37.51 7.73
CA GLN A 32 13.16 37.52 8.44
C GLN A 32 14.35 37.82 7.53
N GLY A 33 14.34 37.29 6.31
CA GLY A 33 15.35 37.63 5.30
C GLY A 33 15.38 39.14 5.04
N ILE A 34 14.20 39.74 4.81
CA ILE A 34 14.07 41.20 4.63
C ILE A 34 14.54 41.95 5.88
N ALA A 35 14.13 41.51 7.08
CA ALA A 35 14.53 42.15 8.33
C ALA A 35 16.04 42.12 8.56
N ASN A 36 16.70 41.00 8.26
CA ASN A 36 18.15 40.86 8.39
C ASN A 36 18.92 41.65 7.35
N ILE A 37 18.41 41.76 6.11
CA ILE A 37 18.97 42.66 5.09
C ILE A 37 18.89 44.11 5.57
N ALA A 38 17.73 44.54 6.07
CA ALA A 38 17.54 45.88 6.60
C ALA A 38 18.43 46.16 7.83
N SER A 39 18.56 45.17 8.73
CA SER A 39 19.47 45.23 9.88
C SER A 39 20.92 45.43 9.42
N GLY A 40 21.38 44.66 8.43
CA GLY A 40 22.73 44.78 7.87
C GLY A 40 23.03 46.15 7.28
N PHE A 41 22.09 46.76 6.54
CA PHE A 41 22.24 48.14 6.05
C PHE A 41 22.36 49.18 7.19
N GLY A 42 21.77 48.90 8.34
CA GLY A 42 21.89 49.71 9.55
C GLY A 42 23.10 49.39 10.43
N GLY A 43 24.00 48.49 10.01
CA GLY A 43 25.12 48.02 10.83
C GLY A 43 24.72 47.09 11.99
N GLY A 44 23.51 46.54 11.93
CA GLY A 44 22.97 45.64 12.93
C GLY A 44 23.42 44.18 12.77
N LEU A 45 23.29 43.42 13.85
CA LEU A 45 23.57 41.98 13.86
C LEU A 45 22.39 41.19 13.27
N PRO A 46 22.63 39.98 12.72
CA PRO A 46 21.55 39.09 12.32
C PRO A 46 20.67 38.72 13.53
N GLY A 47 19.37 38.74 13.32
CA GLY A 47 18.35 38.41 14.31
C GLY A 47 17.47 37.23 13.88
N ALA A 48 16.83 36.63 14.88
CA ALA A 48 15.86 35.54 14.73
C ALA A 48 14.71 35.71 15.73
N GLY A 49 13.68 34.89 15.60
CA GLY A 49 12.57 34.83 16.55
C GLY A 49 13.05 34.51 17.98
N ALA A 50 12.50 35.19 18.98
CA ALA A 50 12.88 35.00 20.39
C ALA A 50 11.71 34.40 21.19
N THR A 51 11.67 33.07 21.31
CA THR A 51 10.58 32.31 21.97
C THR A 51 10.17 32.89 23.32
N VAL A 52 11.12 33.16 24.21
CA VAL A 52 10.84 33.67 25.56
C VAL A 52 10.14 35.03 25.52
N ARG A 53 10.63 35.95 24.67
CA ARG A 53 10.03 37.30 24.54
C ARG A 53 8.63 37.22 23.94
N THR A 54 8.44 36.37 22.93
CA THR A 54 7.13 36.12 22.31
C THR A 54 6.13 35.56 23.32
N LEU A 55 6.54 34.60 24.14
CA LEU A 55 5.68 34.02 25.19
C LEU A 55 5.28 35.04 26.26
N VAL A 56 6.22 35.87 26.71
CA VAL A 56 5.92 36.96 27.66
C VAL A 56 4.97 37.97 27.03
N ASN A 57 5.19 38.33 25.77
CA ASN A 57 4.34 39.27 25.05
C ASN A 57 2.91 38.77 24.87
N ILE A 58 2.74 37.49 24.48
CA ILE A 58 1.42 36.84 24.39
C ILE A 58 0.76 36.77 25.78
N GLY A 59 1.53 36.45 26.82
CA GLY A 59 1.05 36.44 28.21
C GLY A 59 0.60 37.82 28.70
N ALA A 60 1.23 38.89 28.22
CA ALA A 60 0.85 40.28 28.47
C ALA A 60 -0.34 40.76 27.61
N GLY A 61 -0.95 39.88 26.80
CA GLY A 61 -2.10 40.20 25.94
C GLY A 61 -1.74 40.67 24.53
N GLY A 62 -0.47 40.65 24.14
CA GLY A 62 -0.01 40.97 22.79
C GLY A 62 -0.52 39.94 21.77
N ARG A 63 -1.36 40.38 20.83
CA ARG A 63 -1.97 39.51 19.79
C ARG A 63 -1.82 40.01 18.36
N THR A 64 -1.28 41.22 18.17
CA THR A 64 -1.15 41.85 16.85
C THR A 64 0.30 42.22 16.56
N ARG A 65 0.62 42.41 15.28
CA ARG A 65 1.97 42.85 14.84
C ARG A 65 2.38 44.19 15.45
N LEU A 66 1.41 45.04 15.80
CA LEU A 66 1.63 46.33 16.45
C LEU A 66 2.38 46.17 17.78
N SER A 67 2.13 45.09 18.52
CA SER A 67 2.81 44.84 19.80
C SER A 67 4.32 44.62 19.63
N GLY A 68 4.75 43.97 18.53
CA GLY A 68 6.18 43.86 18.20
C GLY A 68 6.78 45.19 17.75
N MET A 69 6.03 45.98 16.97
CA MET A 69 6.47 47.30 16.51
C MET A 69 6.60 48.30 17.67
N THR A 70 5.67 48.31 18.62
CA THR A 70 5.74 49.15 19.82
C THR A 70 6.91 48.74 20.70
N HIS A 71 7.16 47.44 20.86
CA HIS A 71 8.33 46.95 21.59
C HIS A 71 9.65 47.45 20.96
N ALA A 72 9.80 47.34 19.65
CA ALA A 72 10.99 47.83 18.93
C ALA A 72 11.15 49.36 19.08
N LEU A 73 10.07 50.12 18.98
CA LEU A 73 10.08 51.58 19.15
C LEU A 73 10.45 51.99 20.58
N VAL A 74 9.93 51.28 21.59
CA VAL A 74 10.27 51.50 22.99
C VAL A 74 11.75 51.22 23.24
N ILE A 75 12.28 50.11 22.72
CA ILE A 75 13.71 49.80 22.82
C ILE A 75 14.54 50.92 22.16
N LEU A 76 14.17 51.36 20.97
CA LEU A 76 14.86 52.45 20.27
C LEU A 76 14.88 53.73 21.10
N LEU A 77 13.74 54.13 21.67
CA LEU A 77 13.63 55.33 22.51
C LEU A 77 14.47 55.20 23.79
N VAL A 78 14.40 54.04 24.46
CA VAL A 78 15.18 53.77 25.68
C VAL A 78 16.67 53.85 25.38
N VAL A 79 17.14 53.25 24.28
CA VAL A 79 18.56 53.31 23.89
C VAL A 79 18.96 54.75 23.52
N ALA A 80 18.12 55.48 22.80
CA ALA A 80 18.41 56.85 22.37
C ALA A 80 18.47 57.86 23.53
N VAL A 81 17.59 57.72 24.53
CA VAL A 81 17.49 58.66 25.66
C VAL A 81 18.32 58.21 26.87
N ALA A 82 18.28 56.92 27.19
CA ALA A 82 18.91 56.34 28.39
C ALA A 82 20.19 55.55 28.08
N GLY A 83 20.72 55.60 26.86
CA GLY A 83 21.96 54.90 26.49
C GLY A 83 23.16 55.25 27.38
N GLY A 84 23.27 56.52 27.81
CA GLY A 84 24.31 56.96 28.76
C GLY A 84 24.18 56.32 30.15
N LEU A 85 22.96 56.00 30.60
CA LEU A 85 22.71 55.29 31.85
C LEU A 85 23.00 53.78 31.71
N ALA A 86 22.76 53.20 30.53
CA ALA A 86 23.04 51.80 30.27
C ALA A 86 24.55 51.47 30.41
N ALA A 87 25.44 52.43 30.17
CA ALA A 87 26.87 52.28 30.38
C ALA A 87 27.26 52.02 31.85
N TRP A 88 26.40 52.35 32.81
CA TRP A 88 26.64 52.15 34.25
C TRP A 88 26.20 50.76 34.73
N ILE A 89 25.59 49.94 33.87
CA ILE A 89 25.12 48.62 34.25
C ILE A 89 26.33 47.72 34.57
N PRO A 90 26.44 47.18 35.80
CA PRO A 90 27.55 46.32 36.16
C PRO A 90 27.56 45.05 35.32
N LEU A 91 28.74 44.67 34.82
CA LEU A 91 28.91 43.45 34.02
C LEU A 91 28.48 42.19 34.80
N ALA A 92 28.65 42.18 36.12
CA ALA A 92 28.19 41.12 37.00
C ALA A 92 26.66 40.90 36.94
N ALA A 93 25.87 41.97 36.82
CA ALA A 93 24.42 41.87 36.69
C ALA A 93 24.03 41.24 35.34
N LEU A 94 24.69 41.64 34.24
CA LEU A 94 24.48 41.07 32.91
C LEU A 94 24.86 39.58 32.87
N SER A 95 26.00 39.21 33.46
CA SER A 95 26.43 37.80 33.56
C SER A 95 25.44 36.96 34.35
N GLY A 96 24.86 37.49 35.44
CA GLY A 96 23.83 36.79 36.21
C GLY A 96 22.58 36.49 35.37
N VAL A 97 22.12 37.48 34.59
CA VAL A 97 20.98 37.30 33.67
C VAL A 97 21.30 36.25 32.59
N LEU A 98 22.48 36.31 31.99
CA LEU A 98 22.92 35.34 30.98
C LEU A 98 23.01 33.92 31.55
N PHE A 99 23.52 33.76 32.77
CA PHE A 99 23.65 32.45 33.43
C PHE A 99 22.28 31.83 33.70
N VAL A 100 21.35 32.58 34.29
CA VAL A 100 19.98 32.10 34.54
C VAL A 100 19.28 31.74 33.24
N THR A 101 19.48 32.54 32.19
CA THR A 101 18.92 32.27 30.87
C THR A 101 19.48 30.98 30.28
N ALA A 102 20.80 30.77 30.36
CA ALA A 102 21.47 29.56 29.88
C ALA A 102 20.97 28.31 30.61
N VAL A 103 20.85 28.35 31.94
CA VAL A 103 20.30 27.23 32.72
C VAL A 103 18.84 26.96 32.35
N GLY A 104 18.06 28.01 32.08
CA GLY A 104 16.67 27.89 31.63
C GLY A 104 16.50 27.26 30.24
N MET A 105 17.51 27.32 29.38
CA MET A 105 17.49 26.71 28.04
C MET A 105 17.81 25.21 28.06
N VAL A 106 18.34 24.66 29.15
CA VAL A 106 18.64 23.23 29.25
C VAL A 106 17.36 22.40 29.23
N ASP A 107 17.15 21.65 28.15
CA ASP A 107 15.96 20.82 27.99
C ASP A 107 16.02 19.56 28.86
N LYS A 108 15.20 19.55 29.91
CA LYS A 108 15.06 18.42 30.84
C LYS A 108 14.39 17.20 30.17
N TYR A 109 13.62 17.39 29.11
CA TYR A 109 12.96 16.30 28.39
C TYR A 109 13.96 15.49 27.56
N SER A 110 14.85 16.15 26.83
CA SER A 110 15.98 15.52 26.12
C SER A 110 16.89 14.69 27.05
N LEU A 111 17.06 15.11 28.30
CA LEU A 111 17.82 14.34 29.30
C LEU A 111 17.06 13.09 29.80
N GLN A 112 15.73 13.09 29.79
CA GLN A 112 14.91 11.92 30.17
C GLN A 112 14.84 10.86 29.07
N LEU A 113 15.02 11.27 27.80
CA LEU A 113 15.09 10.37 26.64
C LEU A 113 16.27 9.38 26.71
N PHE A 114 17.31 9.67 27.50
CA PHE A 114 18.42 8.76 27.81
C PHE A 114 17.98 7.37 28.30
N LYS A 115 16.82 7.28 28.96
CA LYS A 115 16.30 6.01 29.49
C LYS A 115 15.65 5.12 28.41
N ARG A 116 15.47 5.59 27.17
CA ARG A 116 14.78 4.85 26.12
C ARG A 116 15.77 4.24 25.13
N ARG A 117 15.86 2.90 25.12
CA ARG A 117 16.81 2.13 24.29
C ARG A 117 16.70 2.42 22.79
N LYS A 118 15.50 2.74 22.28
CA LYS A 118 15.23 3.03 20.86
C LYS A 118 15.87 4.32 20.34
N VAL A 119 16.30 5.24 21.21
CA VAL A 119 16.75 6.60 20.85
C VAL A 119 18.24 6.83 21.16
N ARG A 120 18.97 5.74 21.46
CA ARG A 120 20.37 5.81 21.90
C ARG A 120 21.29 6.41 20.85
N ASP A 121 21.07 6.10 19.58
CA ASP A 121 21.93 6.58 18.49
C ASP A 121 21.74 8.09 18.28
N GLU A 122 20.49 8.58 18.29
CA GLU A 122 20.18 10.01 18.24
C GLU A 122 20.75 10.77 19.44
N PHE A 123 20.69 10.19 20.65
CA PHE A 123 21.28 10.77 21.84
C PHE A 123 22.82 10.84 21.77
N ALA A 124 23.46 9.82 21.20
CA ALA A 124 24.91 9.84 20.97
C ALA A 124 25.31 10.97 20.00
N VAL A 125 24.52 11.20 18.94
CA VAL A 125 24.72 12.34 18.03
C VAL A 125 24.58 13.66 18.78
N MET A 126 23.55 13.81 19.62
CA MET A 126 23.35 15.03 20.41
C MET A 126 24.54 15.34 21.32
N ILE A 127 25.07 14.35 22.04
CA ILE A 127 26.27 14.53 22.87
C ILE A 127 27.47 14.90 22.01
N ALA A 128 27.69 14.18 20.89
CA ALA A 128 28.81 14.46 20.01
C ALA A 128 28.77 15.90 19.49
N VAL A 129 27.63 16.35 18.96
CA VAL A 129 27.44 17.73 18.49
C VAL A 129 27.65 18.73 19.63
N THR A 130 27.13 18.45 20.83
CA THR A 130 27.32 19.33 22.01
C THR A 130 28.79 19.47 22.38
N VAL A 131 29.53 18.37 22.42
CA VAL A 131 30.97 18.36 22.73
C VAL A 131 31.75 19.13 21.66
N ILE A 132 31.41 18.95 20.37
CA ILE A 132 32.05 19.68 19.27
C ILE A 132 31.75 21.18 19.38
N THR A 133 30.51 21.59 19.69
CA THR A 133 30.14 23.01 19.87
C THR A 133 30.97 23.67 20.97
N VAL A 134 31.19 22.98 22.10
CA VAL A 134 31.94 23.53 23.24
C VAL A 134 33.45 23.52 23.00
N ALA A 135 33.97 22.48 22.34
CA ALA A 135 35.42 22.28 22.17
C ALA A 135 35.99 22.97 20.92
N VAL A 136 35.16 23.20 19.89
CA VAL A 136 35.61 23.70 18.58
C VAL A 136 34.87 24.98 18.20
N ASP A 137 33.67 24.85 17.64
CA ASP A 137 32.85 25.98 17.19
C ASP A 137 31.44 25.48 16.83
N LEU A 138 30.45 26.37 16.92
CA LEU A 138 29.05 26.08 16.59
C LEU A 138 28.86 25.71 15.10
N ILE A 139 29.52 26.40 14.17
CA ILE A 139 29.34 26.19 12.72
C ILE A 139 29.83 24.79 12.34
N MET A 140 31.01 24.40 12.85
CA MET A 140 31.57 23.05 12.68
C MET A 140 30.63 21.98 13.25
N ALA A 141 30.11 22.19 14.46
CA ALA A 141 29.21 21.26 15.11
C ALA A 141 27.91 21.03 14.32
N VAL A 142 27.32 22.09 13.77
CA VAL A 142 26.14 21.99 12.90
C VAL A 142 26.45 21.19 11.64
N GLY A 143 27.58 21.45 10.98
CA GLY A 143 28.01 20.70 9.78
C GLY A 143 28.17 19.20 10.05
N VAL A 144 28.88 18.84 11.12
CA VAL A 144 29.06 17.44 11.53
C VAL A 144 27.74 16.79 11.92
N GLY A 145 26.89 17.48 12.67
CA GLY A 145 25.56 17.00 13.05
C GLY A 145 24.69 16.69 11.84
N CYS A 146 24.68 17.57 10.84
CA CYS A 146 23.98 17.35 9.58
C CYS A 146 24.53 16.15 8.81
N ALA A 147 25.85 15.98 8.74
CA ALA A 147 26.48 14.84 8.06
C ALA A 147 26.11 13.50 8.73
N ILE A 148 26.21 13.43 10.07
CA ILE A 148 25.84 12.21 10.81
C ILE A 148 24.35 11.92 10.65
N ALA A 149 23.48 12.94 10.74
CA ALA A 149 22.04 12.77 10.54
C ALA A 149 21.71 12.24 9.14
N ALA A 150 22.38 12.73 8.10
CA ALA A 150 22.22 12.23 6.73
C ALA A 150 22.64 10.76 6.61
N ILE A 151 23.78 10.37 7.21
CA ILE A 151 24.25 8.98 7.22
C ILE A 151 23.26 8.07 7.95
N LEU A 152 22.77 8.48 9.13
CA LEU A 152 21.79 7.70 9.90
C LEU A 152 20.48 7.54 9.12
N PHE A 153 20.02 8.59 8.44
CA PHE A 153 18.84 8.54 7.58
C PHE A 153 19.02 7.54 6.44
N VAL A 154 20.14 7.59 5.72
CA VAL A 154 20.46 6.63 4.65
C VAL A 154 20.52 5.20 5.19
N ARG A 155 21.17 4.98 6.34
CA ARG A 155 21.22 3.66 6.98
C ARG A 155 19.82 3.16 7.36
N GLN A 156 18.96 4.03 7.88
CA GLN A 156 17.59 3.67 8.25
C GLN A 156 16.75 3.32 7.01
N GLN A 157 16.97 4.02 5.89
CA GLN A 157 16.29 3.73 4.63
C GLN A 157 16.76 2.40 4.02
N ILE A 158 18.07 2.14 4.02
CA ILE A 158 18.66 0.88 3.51
C ILE A 158 18.26 -0.31 4.39
N ALA A 159 18.14 -0.13 5.70
CA ALA A 159 17.78 -1.21 6.62
C ALA A 159 16.32 -1.69 6.49
N GLN A 160 15.46 -0.99 5.74
CA GLN A 160 14.10 -1.45 5.48
C GLN A 160 14.14 -2.49 4.36
N PRO A 161 13.70 -3.74 4.62
CA PRO A 161 13.69 -4.77 3.59
C PRO A 161 12.67 -4.42 2.51
N VAL A 162 13.12 -4.47 1.25
CA VAL A 162 12.29 -4.27 0.05
C VAL A 162 11.19 -5.32 -0.02
N ILE A 163 11.55 -6.57 0.28
CA ILE A 163 10.59 -7.68 0.31
C ILE A 163 9.79 -7.56 1.61
N HIS A 164 8.51 -7.22 1.49
CA HIS A 164 7.59 -7.24 2.61
C HIS A 164 7.22 -8.66 3.00
N ARG A 165 6.77 -9.44 2.01
CA ARG A 165 6.34 -10.83 2.14
C ARG A 165 6.84 -11.60 0.93
N ARG A 166 7.29 -12.83 1.20
CA ARG A 166 7.65 -13.84 0.20
C ARG A 166 6.67 -14.98 0.38
N LEU A 167 5.82 -15.19 -0.61
CA LEU A 167 4.76 -16.19 -0.59
C LEU A 167 4.94 -17.15 -1.75
N ARG A 168 4.36 -18.33 -1.63
CA ARG A 168 4.29 -19.32 -2.71
C ARG A 168 2.85 -19.46 -3.19
N GLY A 169 2.66 -19.89 -4.44
CA GLY A 169 1.33 -20.07 -5.04
C GLY A 169 0.48 -21.17 -4.38
N ASP A 170 1.07 -22.02 -3.54
CA ASP A 170 0.34 -22.98 -2.68
C ASP A 170 -0.14 -22.35 -1.36
N GLN A 171 0.38 -21.17 -1.00
CA GLN A 171 0.00 -20.42 0.20
C GLN A 171 -1.01 -19.31 -0.11
N LEU A 172 -0.93 -18.73 -1.31
CA LEU A 172 -1.76 -17.63 -1.76
C LEU A 172 -2.47 -18.02 -3.05
N ALA A 173 -3.80 -17.99 -3.05
CA ALA A 173 -4.61 -18.25 -4.22
C ALA A 173 -5.18 -16.94 -4.78
N SER A 174 -5.49 -16.92 -6.08
CA SER A 174 -6.35 -15.86 -6.62
C SER A 174 -7.78 -16.04 -6.16
N ARG A 175 -8.54 -14.94 -6.17
CA ARG A 175 -9.97 -14.90 -5.91
C ARG A 175 -10.76 -15.45 -7.09
N SER A 176 -10.52 -16.71 -7.48
CA SER A 176 -11.29 -17.40 -8.50
C SER A 176 -11.91 -18.66 -7.93
N LEU A 177 -13.21 -18.81 -8.15
CA LEU A 177 -13.94 -20.04 -7.87
C LEU A 177 -13.53 -21.09 -8.91
N ARG A 178 -13.03 -22.22 -8.43
CA ARG A 178 -12.48 -23.32 -9.24
C ARG A 178 -13.02 -24.67 -8.76
N SER A 179 -12.93 -25.68 -9.63
CA SER A 179 -13.26 -27.06 -9.28
C SER A 179 -12.28 -27.62 -8.25
N ARG A 180 -12.68 -28.68 -7.53
CA ARG A 180 -11.80 -29.40 -6.59
C ARG A 180 -10.57 -29.97 -7.28
N ALA A 181 -10.73 -30.49 -8.50
CA ALA A 181 -9.64 -31.04 -9.28
C ALA A 181 -8.58 -29.98 -9.63
N ASP A 182 -9.02 -28.78 -10.01
CA ASP A 182 -8.12 -27.66 -10.27
C ASP A 182 -7.41 -27.20 -8.99
N LEU A 183 -8.14 -27.07 -7.89
CA LEU A 183 -7.58 -26.67 -6.60
C LEU A 183 -6.52 -27.66 -6.09
N ALA A 184 -6.79 -28.97 -6.19
CA ALA A 184 -5.82 -30.01 -5.83
C ALA A 184 -4.55 -29.92 -6.69
N THR A 185 -4.72 -29.63 -7.99
CA THR A 185 -3.61 -29.45 -8.93
C THR A 185 -2.78 -28.22 -8.58
N LEU A 186 -3.44 -27.10 -8.24
CA LEU A 186 -2.77 -25.86 -7.82
C LEU A 186 -2.08 -26.02 -6.46
N GLN A 187 -2.64 -26.78 -5.52
CA GLN A 187 -1.94 -27.09 -4.26
C GLN A 187 -0.69 -27.94 -4.49
N ALA A 188 -0.75 -28.91 -5.41
CA ALA A 188 0.39 -29.77 -5.72
C ALA A 188 1.50 -29.04 -6.51
N THR A 189 1.15 -28.07 -7.35
CA THR A 189 2.09 -27.41 -8.27
C THR A 189 2.36 -25.94 -7.97
N GLY A 190 1.60 -25.32 -7.06
CA GLY A 190 1.68 -23.89 -6.79
C GLY A 190 2.97 -23.45 -6.09
N ALA A 191 3.68 -24.39 -5.45
CA ALA A 191 4.93 -24.11 -4.74
C ALA A 191 6.06 -23.56 -5.65
N SER A 192 5.97 -23.78 -6.96
CA SER A 192 6.90 -23.25 -7.96
C SER A 192 6.53 -21.87 -8.50
N THR A 193 5.38 -21.31 -8.11
CA THR A 193 5.10 -19.87 -8.28
C THR A 193 5.54 -19.12 -7.03
N LEU A 194 6.42 -18.13 -7.17
CA LEU A 194 6.86 -17.25 -6.08
C LEU A 194 6.28 -15.85 -6.24
N VAL A 195 5.71 -15.33 -5.15
CA VAL A 195 5.15 -13.99 -5.07
C VAL A 195 5.98 -13.15 -4.11
N TYR A 196 6.39 -12.00 -4.60
CA TYR A 196 7.16 -11.00 -3.86
C TYR A 196 6.34 -9.72 -3.75
N GLU A 197 5.81 -9.48 -2.55
CA GLU A 197 5.19 -8.18 -2.22
C GLU A 197 6.30 -7.19 -1.85
N LEU A 198 6.48 -6.17 -2.69
CA LEU A 198 7.54 -5.18 -2.52
C LEU A 198 7.00 -3.95 -1.79
N ARG A 199 7.85 -3.32 -0.96
CA ARG A 199 7.50 -2.09 -0.23
C ARG A 199 8.66 -1.11 -0.15
N GLY A 200 8.32 0.14 0.12
CA GLY A 200 9.29 1.20 0.38
C GLY A 200 9.86 1.78 -0.92
N SER A 201 11.12 2.22 -0.90
CA SER A 201 11.77 2.82 -2.06
C SER A 201 12.80 1.86 -2.66
N LEU A 202 12.68 1.58 -3.96
CA LEU A 202 13.59 0.75 -4.73
C LEU A 202 14.69 1.64 -5.32
N PHE A 203 15.90 1.50 -4.79
CA PHE A 203 17.11 2.14 -5.28
C PHE A 203 18.30 1.22 -5.06
N PHE A 204 19.46 1.55 -5.64
CA PHE A 204 20.67 0.70 -5.61
C PHE A 204 20.98 0.12 -4.21
N GLY A 205 20.86 0.93 -3.15
CA GLY A 205 21.20 0.52 -1.79
C GLY A 205 20.24 -0.50 -1.16
N THR A 206 19.03 -0.68 -1.70
CA THR A 206 18.04 -1.65 -1.20
C THR A 206 17.88 -2.86 -2.13
N THR A 207 18.30 -2.74 -3.40
CA THR A 207 18.09 -3.77 -4.42
C THR A 207 19.10 -4.91 -4.40
N ASP A 208 20.27 -4.78 -3.77
CA ASP A 208 21.26 -5.86 -3.68
C ASP A 208 20.75 -7.06 -2.87
N ALA A 209 20.14 -6.82 -1.71
CA ALA A 209 19.55 -7.88 -0.88
C ALA A 209 18.34 -8.52 -1.58
N PHE A 210 17.59 -7.73 -2.33
CA PHE A 210 16.47 -8.19 -3.16
C PHE A 210 16.96 -9.12 -4.27
N ALA A 211 17.99 -8.71 -5.00
CA ALA A 211 18.63 -9.50 -6.06
C ALA A 211 19.14 -10.85 -5.53
N GLN A 212 19.91 -10.84 -4.43
CA GLN A 212 20.44 -12.07 -3.82
C GLN A 212 19.34 -13.06 -3.41
N THR A 213 18.21 -12.54 -2.91
CA THR A 213 17.07 -13.39 -2.51
C THR A 213 16.43 -14.05 -3.72
N ILE A 214 16.21 -13.30 -4.80
CA ILE A 214 15.66 -13.85 -6.05
C ILE A 214 16.61 -14.87 -6.66
N GLU A 215 17.91 -14.58 -6.68
CA GLU A 215 18.92 -15.49 -7.21
C GLU A 215 18.95 -16.84 -6.51
N ALA A 216 18.80 -16.85 -5.18
CA ALA A 216 18.72 -18.07 -4.40
C ALA A 216 17.46 -18.91 -4.75
N ASP A 217 16.43 -18.26 -5.26
CA ASP A 217 15.13 -18.86 -5.57
C ASP A 217 14.96 -19.23 -7.05
N LEU A 218 15.90 -18.87 -7.94
CA LEU A 218 15.84 -19.15 -9.37
C LEU A 218 15.65 -20.64 -9.70
N SER A 219 16.17 -21.53 -8.86
CA SER A 219 16.02 -22.99 -9.02
C SER A 219 14.78 -23.57 -8.34
N ALA A 220 14.15 -22.80 -7.46
CA ALA A 220 13.01 -23.25 -6.65
C ALA A 220 11.65 -22.93 -7.29
N ALA A 221 11.63 -22.06 -8.30
CA ALA A 221 10.42 -21.55 -8.93
C ALA A 221 10.57 -21.42 -10.44
N ASP A 222 9.47 -21.64 -11.16
CA ASP A 222 9.36 -21.45 -12.61
C ASP A 222 8.65 -20.14 -12.97
N HIS A 223 7.93 -19.51 -12.02
CA HIS A 223 7.24 -18.24 -12.24
C HIS A 223 7.41 -17.30 -11.05
N PHE A 224 7.82 -16.06 -11.32
CA PHE A 224 8.03 -14.99 -10.35
C PHE A 224 6.99 -13.87 -10.54
N ILE A 225 6.28 -13.50 -9.48
CA ILE A 225 5.34 -12.37 -9.49
C ILE A 225 5.86 -11.28 -8.56
N PHE A 226 6.11 -10.08 -9.10
CA PHE A 226 6.50 -8.90 -8.33
C PHE A 226 5.32 -7.94 -8.18
N ASP A 227 4.91 -7.67 -6.95
CA ASP A 227 3.86 -6.71 -6.63
C ASP A 227 4.45 -5.39 -6.13
N PHE A 228 4.15 -4.31 -6.85
CA PHE A 228 4.62 -2.95 -6.60
C PHE A 228 3.57 -2.08 -5.88
N ALA A 229 2.42 -2.63 -5.48
CA ALA A 229 1.32 -1.86 -4.90
C ALA A 229 1.70 -1.06 -3.63
N HIS A 230 2.74 -1.47 -2.91
CA HIS A 230 3.23 -0.80 -1.69
C HIS A 230 4.61 -0.14 -1.85
N VAL A 231 5.10 -0.05 -3.08
CA VAL A 231 6.31 0.68 -3.43
C VAL A 231 5.96 2.17 -3.52
N ARG A 232 6.80 3.01 -2.92
CA ARG A 232 6.64 4.48 -2.91
C ARG A 232 7.38 5.14 -4.05
N ASP A 233 8.61 4.71 -4.28
CA ASP A 233 9.50 5.30 -5.27
C ASP A 233 10.37 4.22 -5.93
N LEU A 234 10.64 4.39 -7.23
CA LEU A 234 11.59 3.59 -8.00
C LEU A 234 12.50 4.54 -8.76
N ASP A 235 13.79 4.59 -8.42
CA ASP A 235 14.75 5.41 -9.16
C ASP A 235 15.35 4.64 -10.37
N LEU A 236 16.08 5.36 -11.23
CA LEU A 236 16.72 4.77 -12.41
C LEU A 236 17.64 3.59 -12.05
N SER A 237 18.39 3.72 -10.95
CA SER A 237 19.31 2.67 -10.49
C SER A 237 18.54 1.41 -10.08
N GLY A 238 17.45 1.56 -9.34
CA GLY A 238 16.58 0.45 -8.95
C GLY A 238 15.90 -0.19 -10.14
N ALA A 239 15.48 0.61 -11.14
CA ALA A 239 14.90 0.11 -12.37
C ALA A 239 15.92 -0.68 -13.22
N GLN A 240 17.18 -0.26 -13.26
CA GLN A 240 18.26 -1.02 -13.91
C GLN A 240 18.52 -2.36 -13.22
N VAL A 241 18.52 -2.40 -11.88
CA VAL A 241 18.66 -3.66 -11.14
C VAL A 241 17.45 -4.58 -11.40
N LEU A 242 16.24 -4.04 -11.42
CA LEU A 242 15.04 -4.80 -11.80
C LEU A 242 15.15 -5.36 -13.23
N ALA A 243 15.65 -4.56 -14.18
CA ALA A 243 15.86 -5.00 -15.55
C ALA A 243 16.86 -6.16 -15.65
N ALA A 244 17.98 -6.06 -14.94
CA ALA A 244 18.98 -7.13 -14.88
C ALA A 244 18.40 -8.40 -14.23
N LEU A 245 17.58 -8.27 -13.18
CA LEU A 245 16.93 -9.40 -12.52
C LEU A 245 15.91 -10.09 -13.44
N VAL A 246 15.05 -9.32 -14.09
CA VAL A 246 14.09 -9.84 -15.08
C VAL A 246 14.81 -10.58 -16.21
N GLY A 247 15.91 -10.01 -16.73
CA GLY A 247 16.75 -10.68 -17.72
C GLY A 247 17.27 -12.03 -17.25
N ARG A 248 17.81 -12.10 -16.03
CA ARG A 248 18.33 -13.35 -15.44
C ARG A 248 17.25 -14.40 -15.19
N ILE A 249 16.06 -13.99 -14.75
CA ILE A 249 14.91 -14.90 -14.58
C ILE A 249 14.55 -15.52 -15.93
N LYS A 250 14.45 -14.69 -16.99
CA LYS A 250 14.13 -15.16 -18.35
C LYS A 250 15.24 -16.03 -18.95
N GLU A 251 16.51 -15.70 -18.73
CA GLU A 251 17.66 -16.53 -19.15
C GLU A 251 17.67 -17.91 -18.47
N ALA A 252 17.21 -17.99 -17.22
CA ALA A 252 17.02 -19.26 -16.51
C ALA A 252 15.83 -20.09 -17.05
N GLY A 253 15.04 -19.55 -17.99
CA GLY A 253 13.85 -20.20 -18.54
C GLY A 253 12.60 -20.02 -17.69
N ASN A 254 12.65 -19.15 -16.67
CA ASN A 254 11.52 -18.88 -15.78
C ASN A 254 10.71 -17.69 -16.29
N ASP A 255 9.43 -17.67 -15.95
CA ASP A 255 8.53 -16.59 -16.30
C ASP A 255 8.45 -15.52 -15.23
N VAL A 256 8.05 -14.31 -15.60
CA VAL A 256 7.94 -13.17 -14.67
C VAL A 256 6.70 -12.35 -14.97
N SER A 257 5.99 -11.95 -13.91
CA SER A 257 4.84 -11.05 -13.98
C SER A 257 5.04 -9.86 -13.05
N LEU A 258 4.57 -8.69 -13.49
CA LEU A 258 4.58 -7.45 -12.71
C LEU A 258 3.15 -7.06 -12.37
N SER A 259 2.91 -6.58 -11.15
CA SER A 259 1.61 -6.07 -10.72
C SER A 259 1.75 -4.79 -9.90
N GLY A 260 0.69 -3.97 -9.82
CA GLY A 260 0.69 -2.77 -8.96
C GLY A 260 1.54 -1.59 -9.46
N LEU A 261 1.91 -1.57 -10.75
CA LEU A 261 2.75 -0.50 -11.33
C LEU A 261 2.03 0.86 -11.41
N ARG A 262 0.68 0.85 -11.48
CA ARG A 262 -0.12 2.08 -11.59
C ARG A 262 -0.16 2.84 -10.27
N GLU A 263 -0.24 2.12 -9.16
CA GLU A 263 -0.20 2.64 -7.81
C GLU A 263 1.12 3.37 -7.55
N LEU A 264 2.23 2.81 -8.06
CA LEU A 264 3.56 3.42 -7.98
C LEU A 264 3.66 4.75 -8.76
N GLU A 265 2.98 4.88 -9.89
CA GLU A 265 2.94 6.13 -10.67
C GLU A 265 2.20 7.27 -9.97
N HIS A 266 1.25 6.98 -9.08
CA HIS A 266 0.57 8.02 -8.30
C HIS A 266 1.50 8.70 -7.28
N HIS A 267 2.59 8.05 -6.90
CA HIS A 267 3.52 8.53 -5.89
C HIS A 267 4.81 9.14 -6.47
N THR A 268 5.07 8.94 -7.76
CA THR A 268 6.30 9.38 -8.43
C THR A 268 6.02 10.53 -9.42
N PRO A 269 6.95 11.49 -9.58
CA PRO A 269 6.77 12.63 -10.48
C PRO A 269 6.97 12.31 -11.97
N PHE A 270 7.28 11.05 -12.31
CA PHE A 270 7.56 10.57 -13.68
C PHE A 270 6.83 9.24 -13.94
N SER A 271 6.61 8.89 -15.21
CA SER A 271 5.98 7.61 -15.56
C SER A 271 6.96 6.45 -15.37
N VAL A 272 6.66 5.58 -14.42
CA VAL A 272 7.42 4.34 -14.20
C VAL A 272 7.24 3.38 -15.38
N HIS A 273 6.06 3.34 -16.00
CA HIS A 273 5.86 2.52 -17.20
C HIS A 273 6.78 2.93 -18.35
N GLU A 274 6.98 4.24 -18.56
CA GLU A 274 7.88 4.74 -19.60
C GLU A 274 9.33 4.37 -19.31
N MET A 275 9.80 4.56 -18.07
CA MET A 275 11.15 4.16 -17.65
C MET A 275 11.40 2.65 -17.83
N LEU A 276 10.46 1.80 -17.42
CA LEU A 276 10.57 0.35 -17.60
C LEU A 276 10.49 -0.07 -19.07
N ARG A 277 9.79 0.69 -19.91
CA ARG A 277 9.75 0.49 -21.37
C ARG A 277 11.10 0.81 -22.00
N GLU A 278 11.69 1.95 -21.65
CA GLU A 278 13.00 2.39 -22.18
C GLU A 278 14.13 1.43 -21.79
N LEU A 279 14.08 0.88 -20.57
CA LEU A 279 15.03 -0.13 -20.10
C LEU A 279 14.77 -1.54 -20.69
N GLY A 280 13.73 -1.71 -21.51
CA GLY A 280 13.40 -2.98 -22.15
C GLY A 280 12.73 -4.01 -21.23
N VAL A 281 12.43 -3.66 -19.97
CA VAL A 281 11.80 -4.57 -19.00
C VAL A 281 10.44 -5.03 -19.49
N LEU A 282 9.58 -4.10 -19.94
CA LEU A 282 8.25 -4.44 -20.44
C LEU A 282 8.29 -5.33 -21.69
N ALA A 283 9.34 -5.22 -22.50
CA ALA A 283 9.54 -6.07 -23.67
C ALA A 283 9.97 -7.49 -23.28
N LEU A 284 10.81 -7.64 -22.26
CA LEU A 284 11.23 -8.94 -21.71
C LEU A 284 10.10 -9.66 -20.96
N VAL A 285 9.31 -8.92 -20.19
CA VAL A 285 8.15 -9.44 -19.45
C VAL A 285 7.02 -9.81 -20.41
N GLY A 286 6.75 -8.96 -21.41
CA GLY A 286 5.61 -9.08 -22.30
C GLY A 286 4.37 -8.38 -21.73
N SER A 287 3.54 -7.80 -22.60
CA SER A 287 2.33 -7.06 -22.19
C SER A 287 1.33 -7.91 -21.42
N ASP A 288 1.30 -9.22 -21.71
CA ASP A 288 0.35 -10.16 -21.10
C ASP A 288 0.73 -10.55 -19.67
N HIS A 289 1.94 -10.17 -19.22
CA HIS A 289 2.45 -10.43 -17.87
C HIS A 289 2.51 -9.17 -17.00
N VAL A 290 1.89 -8.08 -17.45
CA VAL A 290 1.76 -6.83 -16.68
C VAL A 290 0.31 -6.66 -16.25
N PHE A 291 0.07 -6.78 -14.95
CA PHE A 291 -1.26 -6.80 -14.37
C PHE A 291 -1.51 -5.57 -13.50
N THR A 292 -2.78 -5.20 -13.35
CA THR A 292 -3.16 -4.09 -12.47
C THR A 292 -3.05 -4.46 -11.00
N THR A 293 -3.36 -5.71 -10.64
CA THR A 293 -3.39 -6.18 -9.25
C THR A 293 -2.70 -7.53 -9.11
N LEU A 294 -2.18 -7.82 -7.91
CA LEU A 294 -1.60 -9.12 -7.58
C LEU A 294 -2.56 -10.28 -7.84
N ASP A 295 -3.84 -10.11 -7.50
CA ASP A 295 -4.90 -11.10 -7.72
C ASP A 295 -5.04 -11.50 -9.21
N ARG A 296 -4.91 -10.54 -10.13
CA ARG A 296 -4.95 -10.79 -11.59
C ARG A 296 -3.70 -11.53 -12.07
N ALA A 297 -2.53 -11.22 -11.50
CA ALA A 297 -1.29 -11.89 -11.84
C ALA A 297 -1.28 -13.35 -11.36
N LEU A 298 -1.76 -13.60 -10.13
CA LEU A 298 -1.94 -14.94 -9.57
C LEU A 298 -2.88 -15.78 -10.42
N GLU A 299 -4.03 -15.22 -10.76
CA GLU A 299 -5.04 -15.90 -11.58
C GLU A 299 -4.49 -16.31 -12.94
N ALA A 300 -3.74 -15.42 -13.61
CA ALA A 300 -3.11 -15.73 -14.88
C ALA A 300 -2.04 -16.83 -14.75
N SER A 301 -1.24 -16.80 -13.68
CA SER A 301 -0.27 -17.86 -13.35
C SER A 301 -0.98 -19.20 -13.13
N GLU A 302 -2.02 -19.23 -12.31
CA GLU A 302 -2.80 -20.44 -12.03
C GLU A 302 -3.46 -20.99 -13.29
N GLU A 303 -4.08 -20.13 -14.12
CA GLU A 303 -4.64 -20.54 -15.41
C GLU A 303 -3.58 -21.15 -16.34
N HIS A 304 -2.38 -20.57 -16.40
CA HIS A 304 -1.30 -21.09 -17.22
C HIS A 304 -0.89 -22.50 -16.77
N ARG A 305 -0.77 -22.73 -15.45
CA ARG A 305 -0.44 -24.05 -14.88
C ARG A 305 -1.54 -25.07 -15.17
N LEU A 306 -2.80 -24.71 -14.98
CA LEU A 306 -3.93 -25.59 -15.25
C LEU A 306 -4.03 -25.96 -16.74
N ARG A 307 -3.80 -25.02 -17.65
CA ARG A 307 -3.77 -25.29 -19.11
C ARG A 307 -2.63 -26.20 -19.54
N GLY A 308 -1.50 -26.18 -18.82
CA GLY A 308 -0.38 -27.09 -19.06
C GLY A 308 -0.70 -28.55 -18.72
N MET A 309 -1.74 -28.79 -17.92
CA MET A 309 -2.11 -30.11 -17.39
C MET A 309 -3.48 -30.61 -17.88
N ALA A 310 -4.39 -29.72 -18.28
CA ALA A 310 -5.74 -30.07 -18.72
C ALA A 310 -5.87 -30.17 -20.26
N THR A 311 -6.43 -31.29 -20.74
CA THR A 311 -6.99 -31.39 -22.08
C THR A 311 -8.24 -30.52 -22.21
N SER A 312 -8.15 -29.52 -23.08
CA SER A 312 -9.22 -28.94 -23.88
C SER A 312 -10.12 -27.86 -23.26
N GLY A 313 -10.35 -26.80 -24.03
CA GLY A 313 -11.47 -25.87 -23.85
C GLY A 313 -12.81 -26.47 -24.30
N GLU A 314 -13.03 -27.76 -24.07
CA GLU A 314 -14.34 -28.38 -24.30
C GLU A 314 -15.29 -28.03 -23.15
N PRO A 315 -16.59 -27.83 -23.43
CA PRO A 315 -17.56 -27.52 -22.38
C PRO A 315 -17.76 -28.71 -21.45
N LEU A 316 -17.69 -28.47 -20.14
CA LEU A 316 -17.96 -29.50 -19.13
C LEU A 316 -19.41 -30.01 -19.21
N ASP A 317 -19.58 -31.30 -19.00
CA ASP A 317 -20.86 -31.98 -18.82
C ASP A 317 -21.19 -32.14 -17.33
N LEU A 318 -22.47 -32.39 -17.03
CA LEU A 318 -23.01 -32.51 -15.66
C LEU A 318 -22.17 -33.35 -14.69
N PRO A 319 -21.72 -34.57 -15.04
CA PRO A 319 -20.99 -35.43 -14.10
C PRO A 319 -19.63 -34.87 -13.69
N GLN A 320 -19.11 -33.90 -14.44
CA GLN A 320 -17.82 -33.25 -14.18
C GLN A 320 -17.95 -32.09 -13.19
N PHE A 321 -19.16 -31.70 -12.80
CA PHE A 321 -19.39 -30.71 -11.76
C PHE A 321 -19.39 -31.38 -10.39
N ASP A 322 -18.58 -30.86 -9.48
CA ASP A 322 -18.39 -31.40 -8.12
C ASP A 322 -19.69 -31.51 -7.29
N ALA A 323 -20.69 -30.68 -7.58
CA ALA A 323 -21.97 -30.74 -6.88
C ALA A 323 -22.86 -31.93 -7.31
N PHE A 324 -22.53 -32.56 -8.44
CA PHE A 324 -23.30 -33.66 -9.02
C PHE A 324 -22.63 -35.02 -8.82
N SER A 325 -21.49 -35.08 -8.11
CA SER A 325 -20.68 -36.29 -7.94
C SER A 325 -21.37 -37.40 -7.14
N GLU A 326 -22.38 -37.06 -6.34
CA GLU A 326 -23.15 -38.01 -5.52
C GLU A 326 -24.41 -38.55 -6.22
N LEU A 327 -24.79 -37.99 -7.38
CA LEU A 327 -25.98 -38.43 -8.10
C LEU A 327 -25.68 -39.66 -8.95
N ASP A 328 -26.63 -40.60 -9.00
CA ASP A 328 -26.53 -41.75 -9.89
C ASP A 328 -26.88 -41.39 -11.35
N ALA A 329 -26.67 -42.33 -12.28
CA ALA A 329 -26.91 -42.09 -13.70
C ALA A 329 -28.39 -41.79 -14.03
N SER A 330 -29.33 -42.31 -13.24
CA SER A 330 -30.77 -42.10 -13.42
C SER A 330 -31.16 -40.69 -12.96
N GLU A 331 -30.66 -40.28 -11.80
CA GLU A 331 -30.84 -38.93 -11.24
C GLU A 331 -30.19 -37.87 -12.14
N LEU A 332 -28.95 -38.09 -12.61
CA LEU A 332 -28.26 -37.19 -13.54
C LEU A 332 -29.06 -36.96 -14.83
N SER A 333 -29.67 -38.01 -15.37
CA SER A 333 -30.48 -37.93 -16.59
C SER A 333 -31.73 -37.05 -16.39
N GLN A 334 -32.31 -37.05 -15.20
CA GLN A 334 -33.45 -36.19 -14.86
C GLN A 334 -33.06 -34.72 -14.87
N PHE A 335 -31.90 -34.37 -14.30
CA PHE A 335 -31.38 -32.99 -14.37
C PHE A 335 -31.00 -32.59 -15.79
N GLN A 336 -30.39 -33.51 -16.55
CA GLN A 336 -29.91 -33.25 -17.91
C GLN A 336 -31.04 -32.88 -18.87
N ALA A 337 -32.23 -33.46 -18.70
CA ALA A 337 -33.40 -33.17 -19.53
C ALA A 337 -33.91 -31.72 -19.41
N HIS A 338 -33.56 -31.01 -18.33
CA HIS A 338 -34.04 -29.66 -18.02
C HIS A 338 -32.93 -28.60 -18.04
N LEU A 339 -31.73 -28.96 -18.48
CA LEU A 339 -30.65 -27.99 -18.67
C LEU A 339 -30.83 -27.21 -19.96
N VAL A 340 -30.75 -25.89 -19.86
CA VAL A 340 -30.72 -25.01 -21.03
C VAL A 340 -29.28 -24.55 -21.26
N PRO A 341 -28.56 -25.11 -22.25
CA PRO A 341 -27.25 -24.60 -22.65
C PRO A 341 -27.41 -23.19 -23.21
N THR A 342 -26.72 -22.23 -22.62
CA THR A 342 -26.78 -20.81 -22.98
C THR A 342 -25.38 -20.29 -23.21
N VAL A 343 -25.17 -19.64 -24.36
CA VAL A 343 -23.89 -18.99 -24.69
C VAL A 343 -24.00 -17.52 -24.31
N VAL A 344 -23.07 -17.05 -23.49
CA VAL A 344 -22.96 -15.66 -23.06
C VAL A 344 -21.75 -15.05 -23.76
N PRO A 345 -21.93 -14.10 -24.70
CA PRO A 345 -20.81 -13.52 -25.42
C PRO A 345 -19.98 -12.62 -24.48
N ARG A 346 -18.69 -12.47 -24.79
CA ARG A 346 -17.78 -11.61 -24.04
C ARG A 346 -18.37 -10.21 -23.83
N GLY A 347 -18.33 -9.74 -22.59
CA GLY A 347 -18.83 -8.43 -22.17
C GLY A 347 -20.33 -8.39 -21.84
N ALA A 348 -21.11 -9.42 -22.19
CA ALA A 348 -22.51 -9.47 -21.81
C ALA A 348 -22.69 -9.72 -20.31
N VAL A 349 -23.73 -9.10 -19.76
CA VAL A 349 -24.12 -9.24 -18.36
C VAL A 349 -25.13 -10.38 -18.27
N LEU A 350 -24.84 -11.37 -17.42
CA LEU A 350 -25.73 -12.51 -17.18
C LEU A 350 -26.77 -12.18 -16.11
N PHE A 351 -26.36 -11.48 -15.05
CA PHE A 351 -27.22 -10.94 -14.01
C PHE A 351 -26.73 -9.54 -13.64
N ASP A 352 -27.64 -8.58 -13.51
CA ASP A 352 -27.35 -7.26 -12.98
C ASP A 352 -27.86 -7.12 -11.52
N ILE A 353 -27.42 -6.06 -10.87
CA ILE A 353 -27.84 -5.74 -9.50
C ILE A 353 -29.37 -5.51 -9.50
N GLU A 354 -30.04 -6.06 -8.50
CA GLU A 354 -31.51 -6.06 -8.33
C GLU A 354 -32.31 -7.04 -9.18
N ASP A 355 -31.67 -7.80 -10.08
CA ASP A 355 -32.36 -8.87 -10.79
C ASP A 355 -32.92 -9.91 -9.80
N PRO A 356 -34.08 -10.52 -10.09
CA PRO A 356 -34.63 -11.57 -9.26
C PRO A 356 -33.71 -12.79 -9.27
N VAL A 357 -33.43 -13.34 -8.09
CA VAL A 357 -32.64 -14.58 -7.97
C VAL A 357 -33.50 -15.75 -8.46
N GLY A 358 -33.30 -16.14 -9.72
CA GLY A 358 -34.18 -17.09 -10.41
C GLY A 358 -33.52 -18.38 -10.91
N ASN A 359 -32.22 -18.39 -11.17
CA ASN A 359 -31.57 -19.54 -11.83
C ASN A 359 -30.29 -19.94 -11.09
N LEU A 360 -30.07 -21.25 -10.99
CA LEU A 360 -28.75 -21.81 -10.70
C LEU A 360 -27.97 -21.86 -12.01
N VAL A 361 -26.72 -21.38 -12.00
CA VAL A 361 -25.88 -21.30 -13.21
C VAL A 361 -24.62 -22.12 -13.02
N LEU A 362 -24.34 -22.99 -13.98
CA LEU A 362 -23.16 -23.84 -14.01
C LEU A 362 -22.25 -23.38 -15.16
N VAL A 363 -21.01 -23.02 -14.86
CA VAL A 363 -20.05 -22.56 -15.88
C VAL A 363 -19.41 -23.78 -16.53
N ARG A 364 -19.69 -24.01 -17.82
CA ARG A 364 -19.15 -25.16 -18.57
C ARG A 364 -17.83 -24.86 -19.24
N ARG A 365 -17.71 -23.64 -19.78
CA ARG A 365 -16.55 -23.14 -20.52
C ARG A 365 -16.50 -21.63 -20.40
N GLY A 366 -15.30 -21.07 -20.45
CA GLY A 366 -15.09 -19.63 -20.42
C GLY A 366 -15.01 -19.11 -19.00
N LYS A 367 -15.31 -17.83 -18.81
CA LYS A 367 -15.01 -17.10 -17.59
C LYS A 367 -16.03 -16.00 -17.34
N LEU A 368 -16.64 -16.02 -16.16
CA LEU A 368 -17.48 -14.94 -15.68
C LEU A 368 -16.77 -14.18 -14.56
N GLU A 369 -17.09 -12.91 -14.38
CA GLU A 369 -16.59 -12.07 -13.29
C GLU A 369 -17.77 -11.54 -12.47
N LEU A 370 -17.68 -11.70 -11.14
CA LEU A 370 -18.56 -11.06 -10.20
C LEU A 370 -17.98 -9.68 -9.86
N ILE A 371 -18.74 -8.64 -10.15
CA ILE A 371 -18.34 -7.24 -10.05
C ILE A 371 -19.30 -6.54 -9.11
N ARG A 372 -18.74 -5.72 -8.23
CA ARG A 372 -19.50 -4.81 -7.37
C ARG A 372 -19.09 -3.38 -7.67
N ARG A 373 -20.07 -2.49 -7.77
CA ARG A 373 -19.81 -1.07 -7.82
C ARG A 373 -19.58 -0.55 -6.40
N VAL A 374 -18.40 -0.01 -6.16
CA VAL A 374 -18.05 0.69 -4.92
C VAL A 374 -17.76 2.13 -5.32
N ASP A 375 -18.54 3.05 -4.79
CA ASP A 375 -18.58 4.45 -5.22
C ASP A 375 -18.82 4.59 -6.74
N ASP A 376 -17.81 4.99 -7.51
CA ASP A 376 -17.87 5.17 -8.98
C ASP A 376 -16.93 4.22 -9.75
N HIS A 377 -16.40 3.19 -9.09
CA HIS A 377 -15.51 2.22 -9.70
C HIS A 377 -16.11 0.80 -9.64
N GLU A 378 -15.98 0.07 -10.74
CA GLU A 378 -16.26 -1.36 -10.78
C GLU A 378 -15.09 -2.11 -10.16
N GLN A 379 -15.34 -2.76 -9.01
CA GLN A 379 -14.38 -3.65 -8.37
C GLN A 379 -14.77 -5.10 -8.65
N ARG A 380 -13.84 -5.88 -9.22
CA ARG A 380 -14.01 -7.32 -9.30
C ARG A 380 -13.89 -7.92 -7.90
N LEU A 381 -14.89 -8.70 -7.51
CA LEU A 381 -14.88 -9.48 -6.28
C LEU A 381 -14.22 -10.85 -6.48
N THR A 382 -14.66 -11.58 -7.51
CA THR A 382 -14.14 -12.92 -7.82
C THR A 382 -14.34 -13.25 -9.30
N ALA A 383 -13.54 -14.17 -9.82
CA ALA A 383 -13.74 -14.80 -11.12
C ALA A 383 -14.39 -16.19 -10.96
N LEU A 384 -15.18 -16.60 -11.95
CA LEU A 384 -15.89 -17.87 -12.01
C LEU A 384 -15.36 -18.65 -13.21
N THR A 385 -14.66 -19.75 -12.97
CA THR A 385 -14.07 -20.60 -14.01
C THR A 385 -14.96 -21.83 -14.28
N PRO A 386 -14.66 -22.64 -15.31
CA PRO A 386 -15.39 -23.88 -15.57
C PRO A 386 -15.46 -24.76 -14.31
N GLY A 387 -16.62 -25.36 -14.05
CA GLY A 387 -16.91 -26.12 -12.83
C GLY A 387 -17.55 -25.29 -11.72
N SER A 388 -17.50 -23.95 -11.81
CA SER A 388 -18.16 -23.07 -10.85
C SER A 388 -19.68 -23.14 -10.93
N ILE A 389 -20.33 -23.08 -9.77
CA ILE A 389 -21.78 -23.01 -9.64
C ILE A 389 -22.15 -21.74 -8.87
N ILE A 390 -23.04 -20.92 -9.44
CA ILE A 390 -23.55 -19.70 -8.81
C ILE A 390 -25.08 -19.71 -8.75
N GLY A 391 -25.65 -18.82 -7.94
CA GLY A 391 -27.10 -18.74 -7.79
C GLY A 391 -27.68 -19.77 -6.82
N THR A 392 -26.87 -20.35 -5.92
CA THR A 392 -27.34 -21.24 -4.85
C THR A 392 -28.38 -20.57 -3.94
N GLY A 393 -28.42 -19.23 -3.90
CA GLY A 393 -29.51 -18.48 -3.28
C GLY A 393 -30.91 -18.80 -3.84
N ALA A 394 -31.02 -19.25 -5.09
CA ALA A 394 -32.27 -19.71 -5.69
C ALA A 394 -32.83 -20.98 -5.01
N LEU A 395 -31.98 -21.77 -4.34
CA LEU A 395 -32.37 -22.97 -3.59
C LEU A 395 -32.76 -22.67 -2.14
N LEU A 396 -32.28 -21.57 -1.57
CA LEU A 396 -32.34 -21.32 -0.12
C LEU A 396 -33.15 -20.07 0.28
N ARG A 397 -33.36 -19.11 -0.62
CA ARG A 397 -33.96 -17.81 -0.28
C ARG A 397 -35.38 -17.61 -0.81
N SER A 398 -36.15 -16.76 -0.12
CA SER A 398 -37.53 -16.38 -0.48
C SER A 398 -37.59 -15.70 -1.87
N GLN A 399 -38.78 -15.69 -2.48
CA GLN A 399 -39.04 -15.11 -3.82
C GLN A 399 -38.59 -13.65 -3.96
N ASP A 400 -38.48 -12.89 -2.87
CA ASP A 400 -38.08 -11.48 -2.87
C ASP A 400 -36.56 -11.23 -2.88
N SER A 401 -35.75 -12.30 -2.98
CA SER A 401 -34.29 -12.14 -2.98
C SER A 401 -33.78 -11.58 -4.30
N ARG A 402 -32.95 -10.54 -4.18
CA ARG A 402 -32.33 -9.83 -5.30
C ARG A 402 -30.83 -10.09 -5.37
N VAL A 403 -30.33 -10.09 -6.60
CA VAL A 403 -28.90 -10.21 -6.89
C VAL A 403 -28.16 -9.00 -6.34
N THR A 404 -27.08 -9.23 -5.58
CA THR A 404 -26.31 -8.19 -4.87
C THR A 404 -25.07 -7.70 -5.63
N GLY A 405 -24.76 -8.31 -6.77
CA GLY A 405 -23.59 -7.98 -7.58
C GLY A 405 -23.80 -8.37 -9.04
N ARG A 406 -23.12 -7.67 -9.95
CA ARG A 406 -23.23 -7.90 -11.39
C ARG A 406 -22.35 -9.06 -11.82
N VAL A 407 -22.86 -9.97 -12.64
CA VAL A 407 -22.07 -11.06 -13.26
C VAL A 407 -21.90 -10.77 -14.74
N ARG A 408 -20.66 -10.61 -15.21
CA ARG A 408 -20.32 -10.30 -16.61
C ARG A 408 -19.39 -11.35 -17.20
N ALA A 409 -19.60 -11.72 -18.45
CA ALA A 409 -18.69 -12.62 -19.16
C ALA A 409 -17.38 -11.91 -19.52
N ALA A 410 -16.25 -12.42 -19.03
CA ALA A 410 -14.91 -11.93 -19.38
C ALA A 410 -14.42 -12.50 -20.71
N THR A 411 -14.85 -13.72 -21.06
CA THR A 411 -14.66 -14.39 -22.34
C THR A 411 -16.01 -14.88 -22.87
N ASP A 412 -16.07 -15.37 -24.11
CA ASP A 412 -17.23 -16.16 -24.54
C ASP A 412 -17.37 -17.36 -23.59
N THR A 413 -18.55 -17.50 -22.99
CA THR A 413 -18.78 -18.40 -21.87
C THR A 413 -20.02 -19.25 -22.13
N ASP A 414 -19.87 -20.56 -22.02
CA ASP A 414 -20.98 -21.52 -22.09
C ASP A 414 -21.43 -21.85 -20.68
N VAL A 415 -22.73 -21.69 -20.41
CA VAL A 415 -23.31 -22.01 -19.12
C VAL A 415 -24.51 -22.94 -19.27
N PHE A 416 -24.78 -23.73 -18.23
CA PHE A 416 -26.11 -24.31 -18.04
C PHE A 416 -26.91 -23.46 -17.07
N LEU A 417 -28.18 -23.24 -17.42
CA LEU A 417 -29.16 -22.62 -16.53
C LEU A 417 -30.13 -23.69 -16.03
N ILE A 418 -30.27 -23.78 -14.71
CA ILE A 418 -31.34 -24.54 -14.06
C ILE A 418 -32.33 -23.54 -13.48
N SER A 419 -33.55 -23.54 -14.01
CA SER A 419 -34.59 -22.62 -13.57
C SER A 419 -35.14 -22.99 -12.19
N ARG A 420 -35.55 -21.98 -11.42
CA ARG A 420 -36.24 -22.18 -10.14
C ARG A 420 -37.50 -23.05 -10.27
N ALA A 421 -38.27 -22.88 -11.34
CA ALA A 421 -39.47 -23.68 -11.58
C ALA A 421 -39.15 -25.18 -11.64
N PHE A 422 -38.03 -25.54 -12.27
CA PHE A 422 -37.56 -26.92 -12.29
C PHE A 422 -37.07 -27.38 -10.91
N LEU A 423 -36.38 -26.53 -10.14
CA LEU A 423 -35.96 -26.87 -8.77
C LEU A 423 -37.17 -27.11 -7.84
N GLU A 424 -38.24 -26.33 -8.00
CA GLU A 424 -39.50 -26.51 -7.27
C GLU A 424 -40.25 -27.78 -7.71
N ASP A 425 -40.24 -28.11 -9.01
CA ASP A 425 -40.81 -29.36 -9.54
C ASP A 425 -40.01 -30.60 -9.07
N ALA A 426 -38.68 -30.53 -9.12
CA ALA A 426 -37.79 -31.58 -8.62
C ALA A 426 -37.99 -31.80 -7.11
N GLN A 427 -38.31 -30.76 -6.34
CA GLN A 427 -38.64 -30.91 -4.92
C GLN A 427 -39.94 -31.70 -4.71
N ALA A 428 -40.92 -31.56 -5.60
CA ALA A 428 -42.20 -32.28 -5.52
C ALA A 428 -42.11 -33.71 -6.06
N ASN A 429 -41.38 -33.92 -7.16
CA ASN A 429 -41.40 -35.17 -7.92
C ASN A 429 -40.15 -36.04 -7.72
N HIS A 430 -39.01 -35.45 -7.35
CA HIS A 430 -37.70 -36.10 -7.24
C HIS A 430 -36.91 -35.66 -5.99
N PRO A 431 -37.47 -35.83 -4.78
CA PRO A 431 -36.90 -35.26 -3.55
C PRO A 431 -35.53 -35.84 -3.18
N GLU A 432 -35.26 -37.11 -3.50
CA GLU A 432 -33.96 -37.76 -3.23
C GLU A 432 -32.84 -37.14 -4.08
N ALA A 433 -33.07 -36.99 -5.38
CA ALA A 433 -32.11 -36.41 -6.31
C ALA A 433 -31.80 -34.93 -5.96
N LEU A 434 -32.81 -34.16 -5.54
CA LEU A 434 -32.61 -32.80 -5.05
C LEU A 434 -31.81 -32.76 -3.74
N ALA A 435 -32.05 -33.71 -2.83
CA ALA A 435 -31.31 -33.79 -1.56
C ALA A 435 -29.81 -34.13 -1.80
N HIS A 436 -29.52 -35.02 -2.76
CA HIS A 436 -28.14 -35.31 -3.18
C HIS A 436 -27.46 -34.08 -3.77
N LEU A 437 -28.13 -33.33 -4.64
CA LEU A 437 -27.61 -32.08 -5.20
C LEU A 437 -27.34 -31.03 -4.10
N GLN A 438 -28.28 -30.85 -3.17
CA GLN A 438 -28.10 -29.92 -2.06
C GLN A 438 -26.91 -30.30 -1.18
N ARG A 439 -26.69 -31.60 -0.92
CA ARG A 439 -25.53 -32.09 -0.18
C ARG A 439 -24.22 -31.82 -0.93
N GLY A 440 -24.18 -32.08 -2.24
CA GLY A 440 -23.03 -31.76 -3.08
C GLY A 440 -22.69 -30.27 -3.10
N LEU A 441 -23.70 -29.40 -3.18
CA LEU A 441 -23.52 -27.94 -3.10
C LEU A 441 -23.03 -27.47 -1.72
N LEU A 442 -23.54 -28.06 -0.63
CA LEU A 442 -23.07 -27.82 0.73
C LEU A 442 -21.60 -28.19 0.88
N HIS A 443 -21.18 -29.33 0.33
CA HIS A 443 -19.79 -29.76 0.37
C HIS A 443 -18.88 -28.75 -0.35
N CYS A 444 -19.27 -28.31 -1.56
CA CYS A 444 -18.52 -27.30 -2.31
C CYS A 444 -18.41 -25.96 -1.55
N ALA A 445 -19.49 -25.55 -0.88
CA ALA A 445 -19.51 -24.32 -0.09
C ALA A 445 -18.61 -24.42 1.16
N MET A 446 -18.59 -25.58 1.83
CA MET A 446 -17.72 -25.80 2.98
C MET A 446 -16.24 -25.74 2.60
N GLU A 447 -15.84 -26.40 1.51
CA GLU A 447 -14.45 -26.36 1.02
C GLU A 447 -14.00 -24.93 0.68
N GLN A 448 -14.88 -24.10 0.11
CA GLN A 448 -14.60 -22.70 -0.15
C GLN A 448 -14.42 -21.87 1.12
N ILE A 449 -15.24 -22.12 2.14
CA ILE A 449 -15.10 -21.44 3.44
C ILE A 449 -13.76 -21.80 4.09
N ASP A 450 -13.36 -23.08 4.02
CA ASP A 450 -12.08 -23.52 4.58
C ASP A 450 -10.88 -22.85 3.89
N LEU A 451 -10.94 -22.70 2.56
CA LEU A 451 -9.93 -21.98 1.78
C LEU A 451 -9.87 -20.48 2.15
N LEU A 452 -11.03 -19.83 2.26
CA LEU A 452 -11.11 -18.42 2.65
C LEU A 452 -10.62 -18.20 4.09
N MET A 453 -10.92 -19.13 5.01
CA MET A 453 -10.41 -19.10 6.38
C MET A 453 -8.89 -19.24 6.43
N LEU A 454 -8.31 -20.11 5.59
CA LEU A 454 -6.86 -20.24 5.45
C LEU A 454 -6.21 -18.94 4.97
N GLU A 455 -6.80 -18.25 4.00
CA GLU A 455 -6.30 -16.95 3.53
C GLU A 455 -6.36 -15.87 4.64
N VAL A 456 -7.47 -15.79 5.38
CA VAL A 456 -7.62 -14.82 6.47
C VAL A 456 -6.56 -15.04 7.55
N LEU A 457 -6.29 -16.30 7.93
CA LEU A 457 -5.25 -16.65 8.90
C LEU A 457 -3.83 -16.30 8.43
N GLN A 458 -3.59 -16.27 7.12
CA GLN A 458 -2.31 -15.85 6.55
C GLN A 458 -2.16 -14.33 6.40
N LEU A 459 -3.26 -13.59 6.35
CA LEU A 459 -3.27 -12.12 6.32
C LEU A 459 -3.03 -11.49 7.70
N GLU A 460 -3.30 -12.23 8.79
CA GLU A 460 -3.00 -11.78 10.16
C GLU A 460 -1.53 -11.96 10.58
N ARG A 461 -0.69 -12.58 9.74
CA ARG A 461 0.76 -12.77 9.96
C ARG A 461 1.61 -11.88 9.07
#